data_AF-C1GPU3-F1
#
_entry.id   AF-C1GPU3-F1
#
_cell.length_a   1.000
_cell.length_b   1.000
_cell.length_c   1.000
_cell.angle_alpha   90.00
_cell.angle_beta   90.00
_cell.angle_gamma   90.00
#
_symmetry.space_group_name_H-M   'P 1'
#
loop_
_entity.id
_entity.type
_entity.pdbx_description
1 polymer ?
#
loop_
_entity_poly.entity_id
_entity_poly.type
_entity_poly.pdbx_seq_one_letter_code
_entity_poly.pdbx_strand_id
1 'polypeptide(L)'
;MRQDFCRPFHTRFSQTLTDMQAVCLDIDDPDWQPLENNVKLKPSENTVFVVVDARNKKGAIFVHESESNEYVGGFGIDELGNVVIIPWDHGWFYYTTGCLRVGYMVKLED
;
A
#
# COMPACT_ATOMS: atom_id res chain seq x y z
N MET A 1 31.48 -18.53 13.11
CA MET A 1 31.49 -17.80 11.82
C MET A 1 30.44 -16.70 11.93
N ARG A 2 30.81 -15.47 11.55
CA ARG A 2 30.09 -14.18 11.56
C ARG A 2 28.55 -14.27 11.56
N GLN A 3 27.86 -13.67 12.54
CA GLN A 3 27.37 -12.28 12.55
C GLN A 3 26.45 -11.92 11.36
N ASP A 4 25.23 -11.59 11.76
CA ASP A 4 24.31 -10.62 11.16
C ASP A 4 23.52 -11.05 9.93
N PHE A 5 22.24 -11.38 10.15
CA PHE A 5 21.15 -10.53 9.67
C PHE A 5 19.84 -10.99 10.32
N CYS A 6 19.55 -10.48 11.51
CA CYS A 6 18.15 -10.13 11.78
C CYS A 6 17.78 -9.12 10.70
N ARG A 7 17.27 -9.55 9.54
CA ARG A 7 16.54 -8.64 8.68
C ARG A 7 15.25 -8.36 9.44
N PRO A 8 15.01 -7.14 9.92
CA PRO A 8 13.64 -6.72 10.04
C PRO A 8 13.06 -6.96 8.64
N PHE A 9 12.01 -7.76 8.54
CA PHE A 9 11.22 -7.82 7.33
C PHE A 9 10.81 -6.36 7.09
N HIS A 10 11.50 -5.69 6.18
CA HIS A 10 11.31 -4.29 5.89
C HIS A 10 10.08 -4.19 4.99
N THR A 11 8.97 -4.78 5.42
CA THR A 11 7.65 -4.35 4.95
C THR A 11 7.48 -2.99 5.58
N ARG A 12 8.03 -1.96 4.94
CA ARG A 12 8.01 -0.57 5.39
C ARG A 12 6.57 -0.04 5.57
N PHE A 13 5.57 -0.82 5.17
CA PHE A 13 4.15 -0.53 5.29
C PHE A 13 3.45 -1.16 6.50
N SER A 14 4.06 -2.12 7.20
CA SER A 14 3.48 -2.70 8.43
C SER A 14 4.05 -2.00 9.67
N GLN A 15 4.09 -0.66 9.66
CA GLN A 15 4.01 0.06 10.91
C GLN A 15 2.55 0.00 11.33
N THR A 16 2.27 -0.99 12.15
CA THR A 16 1.17 -1.01 13.12
C THR A 16 0.68 0.42 13.39
N LEU A 17 -0.48 0.75 12.80
CA LEU A 17 -1.21 2.01 12.95
C LEU A 17 -1.53 2.38 14.41
N THR A 18 -1.11 1.57 15.37
CA THR A 18 -1.26 1.82 16.80
C THR A 18 -0.53 3.10 17.24
N ASP A 19 0.53 3.52 16.52
CA ASP A 19 1.34 4.69 16.90
C ASP A 19 1.19 5.90 15.97
N MET A 20 0.42 5.79 14.88
CA MET A 20 -0.13 7.00 14.29
C MET A 20 -1.20 7.48 15.27
N GLN A 21 -0.83 8.46 16.10
CA GLN A 21 -1.77 9.50 16.53
C GLN A 21 -2.70 9.70 15.34
N ALA A 22 -4.01 9.53 15.54
CA ALA A 22 -5.00 9.85 14.54
C ALA A 22 -4.71 11.29 14.11
N VAL A 23 -3.88 11.44 13.08
CA VAL A 23 -3.60 12.73 12.51
C VAL A 23 -4.98 13.09 12.02
N CYS A 24 -5.53 14.18 12.54
CA CYS A 24 -6.79 14.76 12.09
C CYS A 24 -6.59 15.30 10.66
N LEU A 25 -6.06 14.47 9.77
CA LEU A 25 -6.16 14.67 8.35
C LEU A 25 -7.64 14.46 8.09
N ASP A 26 -8.30 15.52 7.67
CA ASP A 26 -9.58 15.42 6.99
C ASP A 26 -9.31 14.65 5.70
N ILE A 27 -9.35 13.32 5.80
CA ILE A 27 -9.19 12.41 4.67
C ILE A 27 -10.59 11.87 4.38
N ASP A 28 -11.00 11.97 3.12
CA ASP A 28 -12.21 11.32 2.66
C ASP A 28 -12.13 9.79 2.81
N ASP A 29 -13.30 9.15 2.81
CA ASP A 29 -13.36 7.70 2.60
C ASP A 29 -12.57 7.33 1.32
N PRO A 30 -11.85 6.19 1.29
CA PRO A 30 -11.05 5.85 0.13
C PRO A 30 -11.90 5.80 -1.13
N ASP A 31 -11.46 6.49 -2.18
CA ASP A 31 -12.06 6.35 -3.51
C ASP A 31 -11.68 4.96 -4.05
N TRP A 32 -12.63 4.04 -4.03
CA TRP A 32 -12.39 2.64 -4.37
C TRP A 32 -12.30 2.45 -5.86
N GLN A 33 -11.15 1.94 -6.30
CA GLN A 33 -10.85 1.81 -7.71
C GLN A 33 -11.40 0.51 -8.31
N PRO A 34 -11.71 0.50 -9.61
CA PRO A 34 -11.90 -0.76 -10.33
C PRO A 34 -10.60 -1.58 -10.29
N LEU A 35 -10.74 -2.88 -10.08
CA LEU A 35 -9.57 -3.76 -10.00
C LEU A 35 -9.08 -4.15 -11.39
N GLU A 36 -7.82 -3.84 -11.69
CA GLU A 36 -7.12 -4.28 -12.90
C GLU A 36 -5.82 -4.99 -12.53
N ASN A 37 -5.85 -6.33 -12.57
CA ASN A 37 -4.69 -7.13 -12.18
C ASN A 37 -3.59 -7.11 -13.24
N ASN A 38 -2.34 -7.18 -12.80
CA ASN A 38 -1.13 -7.18 -13.62
C ASN A 38 -0.98 -5.93 -14.52
N VAL A 39 -1.70 -4.85 -14.20
CA VAL A 39 -1.54 -3.54 -14.83
C VAL A 39 -0.77 -2.65 -13.86
N LYS A 40 0.25 -1.93 -14.37
CA LYS A 40 0.97 -0.93 -13.58
C LYS A 40 0.07 0.28 -13.37
N LEU A 41 -0.34 0.50 -12.13
CA LEU A 41 -1.19 1.61 -11.74
C LEU A 41 -0.37 2.64 -10.97
N LYS A 42 -0.63 3.91 -11.29
CA LYS A 42 -0.09 5.07 -10.57
C LYS A 42 -1.27 5.92 -10.11
N PRO A 43 -1.50 6.01 -8.79
CA PRO A 43 -2.42 6.99 -8.24
C PRO A 43 -2.03 8.41 -8.63
N SER A 44 -2.99 9.33 -8.56
CA SER A 44 -2.79 10.76 -8.84
C SER A 44 -1.78 11.41 -7.89
N GLU A 45 -1.23 12.56 -8.31
CA GLU A 45 -0.23 13.33 -7.54
C GLU A 45 -0.71 13.89 -6.19
N ASN A 46 -2.01 13.79 -5.87
CA ASN A 46 -2.56 14.17 -4.57
C ASN A 46 -2.88 12.98 -3.66
N THR A 47 -2.63 11.74 -4.12
CA THR A 47 -2.82 10.54 -3.30
C THR A 47 -1.78 10.47 -2.18
N VAL A 48 -2.24 10.44 -0.94
CA VAL A 48 -1.39 10.33 0.25
C VAL A 48 -1.28 8.91 0.76
N PHE A 49 -2.34 8.10 0.60
CA PHE A 49 -2.33 6.69 0.97
C PHE A 49 -3.03 5.83 -0.07
N VAL A 50 -2.48 4.63 -0.30
CA VAL A 50 -3.17 3.54 -0.96
C VAL A 50 -3.70 2.60 0.10
N VAL A 51 -5.02 2.41 0.12
CA VAL A 51 -5.73 1.53 1.06
C VAL A 51 -6.07 0.23 0.35
N VAL A 52 -5.74 -0.89 0.97
CA VAL A 52 -5.97 -2.22 0.40
C VAL A 52 -6.79 -3.07 1.39
N ASP A 53 -8.02 -3.40 1.00
CA ASP A 53 -8.91 -4.26 1.79
C ASP A 53 -8.72 -5.73 1.40
N ALA A 54 -8.09 -6.47 2.32
CA ALA A 54 -7.81 -7.91 2.23
C ALA A 54 -8.65 -8.74 3.23
N ARG A 55 -9.67 -8.16 3.89
CA ARG A 55 -10.41 -8.83 4.97
C ARG A 55 -11.04 -10.16 4.55
N ASN A 56 -11.62 -10.19 3.36
CA ASN A 56 -12.30 -11.36 2.79
C ASN A 56 -11.92 -11.61 1.33
N LYS A 57 -10.76 -11.10 0.91
CA LYS A 57 -10.30 -11.07 -0.48
C LYS A 57 -8.90 -11.65 -0.55
N LYS A 58 -8.66 -12.50 -1.55
CA LYS A 58 -7.35 -13.14 -1.77
C LYS A 58 -6.62 -12.43 -2.88
N GLY A 59 -5.34 -12.19 -2.70
CA GLY A 59 -4.50 -11.58 -3.71
C GLY A 59 -3.19 -11.09 -3.13
N ALA A 60 -2.50 -10.30 -3.92
CA ALA A 60 -1.29 -9.61 -3.51
C ALA A 60 -1.18 -8.26 -4.20
N ILE A 61 -0.48 -7.33 -3.55
CA ILE A 61 -0.07 -6.05 -4.12
C ILE A 61 1.44 -5.96 -4.09
N PHE A 62 2.03 -5.44 -5.15
CA PHE A 62 3.46 -5.22 -5.29
C PHE A 62 3.70 -3.77 -5.68
N VAL A 63 4.56 -3.10 -4.93
CA VAL A 63 4.89 -1.68 -5.08
C VAL A 63 6.35 -1.57 -5.50
N HIS A 64 6.60 -0.73 -6.51
CA HIS A 64 7.91 -0.53 -7.09
C HIS A 64 8.19 0.96 -7.34
N GLU A 65 9.45 1.33 -7.28
CA GLU A 65 9.95 2.60 -7.79
C GLU A 65 9.76 2.67 -9.30
N SER A 66 9.24 3.78 -9.81
CA SER A 66 8.89 3.91 -11.23
C SER A 66 10.08 4.04 -12.15
N GLU A 67 11.09 4.81 -11.72
CA GLU A 67 12.25 5.10 -12.56
C GLU A 67 13.17 3.88 -12.66
N SER A 68 13.40 3.20 -11.53
CA SER A 68 14.33 2.05 -11.46
C SER A 68 13.64 0.69 -11.62
N ASN A 69 12.31 0.62 -11.49
CA ASN A 69 11.54 -0.63 -11.29
C ASN A 69 11.97 -1.44 -10.05
N GLU A 70 12.70 -0.84 -9.11
CA GLU A 70 13.12 -1.50 -7.89
C GLU A 70 11.91 -1.83 -7.01
N TYR A 71 11.91 -3.02 -6.40
CA TYR A 71 10.84 -3.44 -5.50
C TYR A 71 10.93 -2.67 -4.18
N VAL A 72 9.87 -1.94 -3.84
CA VAL A 72 9.75 -1.18 -2.59
C VAL A 72 9.18 -2.07 -1.49
N GLY A 73 8.14 -2.84 -1.82
CA GLY A 73 7.41 -3.63 -0.86
C GLY A 73 6.09 -4.14 -1.42
N GLY A 74 5.35 -4.86 -0.59
CA GLY A 74 4.16 -5.55 -1.02
C GLY A 74 3.78 -6.61 0.00
N PHE A 75 2.57 -7.12 -0.13
CA PHE A 75 2.03 -8.15 0.74
C PHE A 75 1.04 -9.02 -0.03
N GLY A 76 0.71 -10.17 0.54
CA GLY A 76 -0.30 -11.08 0.01
C GLY A 76 -1.14 -11.71 1.11
N ILE A 77 -1.05 -13.03 1.23
CA ILE A 77 -1.89 -13.82 2.15
C ILE A 77 -1.61 -13.58 3.63
N ASP A 78 -0.44 -13.02 3.94
CA ASP A 78 0.00 -12.64 5.27
C ASP A 78 -0.88 -11.54 5.90
N GLU A 79 -1.51 -10.71 5.09
CA GLU A 79 -2.43 -9.65 5.52
C GLU A 79 -3.91 -10.02 5.32
N LEU A 80 -4.20 -11.32 5.11
CA LEU A 80 -5.58 -11.80 5.00
C LEU A 80 -6.33 -11.51 6.32
N GLY A 81 -7.50 -10.88 6.21
CA GLY A 81 -8.27 -10.46 7.38
C GLY A 81 -8.06 -8.99 7.78
N ASN A 82 -7.14 -8.27 7.13
CA ASN A 82 -6.80 -6.89 7.46
C ASN A 82 -7.18 -5.90 6.35
N VAL A 83 -7.20 -4.63 6.72
CA VAL A 83 -7.10 -3.50 5.80
C VAL A 83 -5.71 -2.90 5.99
N VAL A 84 -4.94 -2.80 4.92
CA VAL A 84 -3.57 -2.28 4.95
C VAL A 84 -3.56 -0.89 4.35
N ILE A 85 -2.87 0.04 4.99
CA ILE A 85 -2.69 1.41 4.52
C ILE A 85 -1.21 1.58 4.15
N ILE A 86 -0.96 1.99 2.90
CA ILE A 86 0.37 2.20 2.34
C ILE A 86 0.55 3.71 2.16
N PRO A 87 1.39 4.39 2.96
CA PRO A 87 1.82 5.77 2.66
C PRO A 87 2.40 5.80 1.26
N TRP A 88 1.87 6.67 0.41
CA TRP A 88 2.16 6.65 -1.01
C TRP A 88 3.22 7.67 -1.41
N ASP A 89 4.15 7.25 -2.26
CA ASP A 89 5.11 8.14 -2.94
C ASP A 89 4.76 8.19 -4.42
N HIS A 90 4.72 9.38 -5.01
CA HIS A 90 4.36 9.57 -6.43
C HIS A 90 5.43 9.02 -7.40
N GLY A 91 6.63 8.77 -6.90
CA GLY A 91 7.67 8.00 -7.58
C GLY A 91 7.30 6.53 -7.76
N TRP A 92 6.26 6.01 -7.12
CA TRP A 92 5.92 4.59 -7.19
C TRP A 92 4.85 4.25 -8.22
N PHE A 93 4.84 2.98 -8.61
CA PHE A 93 3.67 2.32 -9.18
C PHE A 93 3.40 1.05 -8.41
N TYR A 94 2.17 0.54 -8.50
CA TYR A 94 1.84 -0.79 -8.00
C TYR A 94 1.16 -1.62 -9.07
N TYR A 95 1.09 -2.93 -8.85
CA TYR A 95 0.15 -3.80 -9.53
C TYR A 95 -0.36 -4.86 -8.56
N THR A 96 -1.54 -5.41 -8.85
CA THR A 96 -2.17 -6.43 -8.02
C THR A 96 -2.35 -7.75 -8.76
N THR A 97 -2.58 -8.79 -7.96
CA THR A 97 -3.16 -10.06 -8.40
C THR A 97 -4.32 -10.43 -7.48
N GLY A 98 -5.26 -11.25 -7.97
CA GLY A 98 -6.38 -11.76 -7.16
C GLY A 98 -7.62 -10.86 -7.20
N CYS A 99 -8.30 -10.70 -6.07
CA CYS A 99 -9.57 -9.98 -5.95
C CYS A 99 -9.59 -8.90 -4.86
N LEU A 100 -8.40 -8.39 -4.48
CA LEU A 100 -8.22 -7.30 -3.52
C LEU A 100 -9.08 -6.09 -3.89
N ARG A 101 -9.49 -5.30 -2.90
CA ARG A 101 -10.08 -3.98 -3.13
C ARG A 101 -8.99 -2.96 -2.87
N VAL A 102 -8.73 -2.07 -3.81
CA VAL A 102 -7.76 -0.98 -3.63
C VAL A 102 -8.51 0.34 -3.72
N GLY A 103 -8.22 1.27 -2.83
CA GLY A 103 -8.77 2.61 -2.82
C GLY A 103 -7.68 3.63 -2.54
N TYR A 104 -7.92 4.86 -2.97
CA TYR A 104 -6.99 5.96 -2.79
C TYR A 104 -7.55 6.97 -1.82
N MET A 105 -6.71 7.40 -0.89
CA MET A 105 -6.99 8.52 -0.01
C MET A 105 -6.16 9.71 -0.50
N VAL A 106 -6.84 10.80 -0.82
CA VAL A 106 -6.21 12.03 -1.33
C VAL A 106 -6.24 13.11 -0.27
N LYS A 107 -5.28 14.04 -0.32
CA LYS A 107 -5.34 15.23 0.53
C LYS A 107 -6.47 16.14 0.04
N LEU A 108 -7.32 16.63 0.95
CA LEU A 108 -8.24 17.72 0.65
C LEU A 108 -7.45 19.00 0.35
N GLU A 109 -7.85 19.71 -0.71
CA GLU A 109 -7.34 21.06 -0.98
C GLU A 109 -7.97 22.02 0.05
N ASP A 110 -7.14 22.81 0.74
CA ASP A 110 -7.59 23.92 1.60
C ASP A 110 -8.20 25.07 0.77
#